data_AF-A0A7Y3I5T0-F1
#
_entry.id   AF-A0A7Y3I5T0-F1
#
_cell.length_a   1.000
_cell.length_b   1.000
_cell.length_c   1.000
_cell.angle_alpha   90.00
_cell.angle_beta   90.00
_cell.angle_gamma   90.00
#
_symmetry.space_group_name_H-M   'P 1'
#
loop_
_entity.id
_entity.type
_entity.pdbx_description
1 polymer ?
#
loop_
_entity_poly.entity_id
_entity_poly.type
_entity_poly.pdbx_seq_one_letter_code
_entity_poly.pdbx_strand_id
1 'polypeptide(L)'
;AAGLAPIQTAQDALRTYLRKGQEEGTVLSAEPRRVILESRPNPGGDGYELIYIQQIMERAVVPSLYQIEGRDERGRPSLARYRPQRIGRM
;
A
#
# COMPACT_ATOMS: atom_id res chain seq x y z
N ALA A 1 -28.44 -9.42 -0.86
CA ALA A 1 -27.64 -8.33 -0.28
C ALA A 1 -26.70 -8.93 0.75
N ALA A 2 -25.39 -8.96 0.50
CA ALA A 2 -24.42 -9.38 1.51
C ALA A 2 -24.29 -8.25 2.54
N GLY A 3 -24.85 -8.45 3.74
CA GLY A 3 -24.81 -7.46 4.81
C GLY A 3 -23.37 -7.17 5.22
N LEU A 4 -23.02 -5.89 5.31
CA LEU A 4 -21.76 -5.44 5.91
C LEU A 4 -21.74 -5.96 7.36
N ALA A 5 -20.79 -6.83 7.69
CA ALA A 5 -20.55 -7.18 9.08
C ALA A 5 -20.29 -5.89 9.88
N PRO A 6 -20.80 -5.75 11.12
CA PRO A 6 -20.57 -4.56 11.92
C PRO A 6 -19.05 -4.37 12.12
N ILE A 7 -18.55 -3.19 11.74
CA ILE A 7 -17.14 -2.83 11.92
C ILE A 7 -16.94 -2.53 13.41
N GLN A 8 -16.26 -3.43 14.12
CA GLN A 8 -15.98 -3.27 15.55
C GLN A 8 -14.52 -2.88 15.81
N THR A 9 -13.62 -3.30 14.93
CA THR A 9 -12.19 -3.02 15.05
C THR A 9 -11.63 -2.39 13.77
N ALA A 10 -10.48 -1.73 13.86
CA ALA A 10 -9.74 -1.25 12.68
C ALA A 10 -9.37 -2.41 11.73
N GLN A 11 -9.12 -3.61 12.28
CA GLN A 11 -8.85 -4.80 11.49
C GLN A 11 -10.09 -5.25 10.68
N ASP A 12 -11.29 -5.06 11.20
CA ASP A 12 -12.54 -5.39 10.49
C ASP A 12 -12.82 -4.39 9.36
N ALA A 13 -12.51 -3.10 9.59
CA ALA A 13 -12.57 -2.07 8.57
C ALA A 13 -11.61 -2.41 7.42
N LEU A 14 -10.37 -2.80 7.74
CA LEU A 14 -9.38 -3.20 6.74
C LEU A 14 -9.82 -4.43 5.95
N ARG A 15 -10.36 -5.48 6.60
CA ARG A 15 -10.90 -6.67 5.90
C ARG A 15 -12.03 -6.29 4.96
N THR A 16 -12.92 -5.40 5.40
CA THR A 16 -14.04 -4.92 4.59
C THR A 16 -13.53 -4.15 3.37
N TYR A 17 -12.56 -3.26 3.55
CA TYR A 17 -11.92 -2.52 2.46
C TYR A 17 -11.23 -3.45 1.46
N LEU A 18 -10.44 -4.42 1.92
CA LEU A 18 -9.76 -5.37 1.04
C LEU A 18 -10.74 -6.16 0.18
N ARG A 19 -11.81 -6.68 0.80
CA ARG A 19 -12.86 -7.41 0.10
C ARG A 19 -13.55 -6.52 -0.93
N LYS A 20 -14.01 -5.34 -0.52
CA LYS A 20 -14.74 -4.43 -1.41
C LYS A 20 -13.85 -3.92 -2.55
N GLY A 21 -12.61 -3.57 -2.26
CA GLY A 21 -11.63 -3.13 -3.24
C GLY A 21 -11.30 -4.22 -4.26
N GLN A 22 -11.27 -5.49 -3.86
CA GLN A 22 -11.11 -6.62 -4.78
C GLN A 22 -12.34 -6.78 -5.69
N GLU A 23 -13.55 -6.68 -5.13
CA GLU A 23 -14.80 -6.71 -5.90
C GLU A 23 -14.87 -5.57 -6.94
N GLU A 24 -14.34 -4.39 -6.61
CA GLU A 24 -14.29 -3.22 -7.49
C GLU A 24 -13.10 -3.22 -8.46
N GLY A 25 -12.12 -4.12 -8.28
CA GLY A 25 -10.88 -4.16 -9.06
C GLY A 25 -9.86 -3.07 -8.72
N THR A 26 -10.10 -2.33 -7.63
CA THR A 26 -9.17 -1.33 -7.06
C THR A 26 -8.04 -2.00 -6.29
N VAL A 27 -8.32 -3.05 -5.53
CA VAL A 27 -7.29 -3.85 -4.85
C VAL A 27 -6.97 -5.07 -5.72
N LEU A 28 -5.70 -5.21 -6.11
CA LEU A 28 -5.21 -6.28 -6.97
C LEU A 28 -4.73 -7.49 -6.16
N SER A 29 -4.01 -7.23 -5.06
CA SER A 29 -3.60 -8.25 -4.11
C SER A 29 -3.37 -7.64 -2.74
N ALA A 30 -3.44 -8.49 -1.71
CA ALA A 30 -2.92 -8.19 -0.39
C ALA A 30 -1.95 -9.31 -0.04
N GLU A 31 -0.68 -8.99 0.18
CA GLU A 31 0.32 -10.01 0.47
C GLU A 31 0.10 -10.54 1.89
N PRO A 32 -0.15 -11.84 2.08
CA PRO A 32 -0.43 -12.40 3.41
C PRO A 32 0.82 -12.41 4.29
N ARG A 33 2.01 -12.30 3.68
CA ARG A 33 3.28 -12.22 4.40
C ARG A 33 3.50 -10.79 4.89
N ARG A 34 3.50 -10.63 6.22
CA ARG A 34 3.86 -9.36 6.88
C ARG A 34 5.36 -9.22 6.89
N VAL A 35 5.87 -8.07 6.47
CA VAL A 35 7.29 -7.74 6.60
C VAL A 35 7.50 -7.17 8.00
N ILE A 36 8.09 -7.96 8.89
CA ILE A 36 8.39 -7.52 10.26
C ILE A 36 9.55 -6.51 10.21
N LEU A 37 9.34 -5.35 10.81
CA LEU A 37 10.34 -4.29 10.96
C LEU A 37 11.02 -4.37 12.32
N GLU A 38 10.23 -4.60 13.37
CA GLU A 38 10.72 -4.69 14.74
C GLU A 38 9.92 -5.75 15.49
N SER A 39 10.60 -6.44 16.40
CA SER A 39 9.97 -7.27 17.41
C SER A 39 10.62 -7.01 18.77
N ARG A 40 9.79 -6.93 19.81
CA ARG A 40 10.27 -6.85 21.20
C ARG A 40 9.41 -7.68 22.13
N PRO A 41 9.97 -8.30 23.17
CA PRO A 41 9.17 -8.96 24.19
C PRO A 41 8.17 -7.98 24.79
N ASN A 42 6.95 -8.45 25.01
CA ASN A 42 5.95 -7.65 25.70
C ASN A 42 6.41 -7.41 27.15
N PRO A 43 6.41 -6.15 27.65
CA PRO A 43 6.83 -5.84 29.02
C PRO A 43 6.07 -6.62 30.11
N GLY A 44 4.86 -7.10 29.82
CA GLY A 44 4.04 -7.92 30.72
C GLY A 44 4.45 -9.40 30.80
N GLY A 45 5.49 -9.84 30.08
CA GLY A 45 6.00 -11.22 30.11
C GLY A 45 5.33 -12.18 29.12
N ASP A 46 4.19 -11.80 28.54
CA ASP A 46 3.46 -12.64 27.58
C ASP A 46 3.59 -12.13 26.14
N GLY A 47 4.31 -12.91 25.33
CA GLY A 47 4.38 -12.73 23.88
C GLY A 47 5.29 -11.59 23.41
N TYR A 48 5.05 -11.12 22.19
CA TYR A 48 5.86 -10.13 21.51
C TYR A 48 4.99 -9.02 20.93
N GLU A 49 5.48 -7.79 21.01
CA GLU A 49 5.00 -6.69 20.20
C GLU A 49 5.73 -6.72 18.86
N LEU A 50 4.98 -6.63 17.76
CA LEU A 50 5.51 -6.63 16.40
C LEU A 50 5.13 -5.33 15.70
N ILE A 51 6.11 -4.64 15.13
CA ILE A 51 5.89 -3.58 14.14
C ILE A 51 6.15 -4.21 12.78
N TYR A 52 5.19 -4.14 11.87
CA TYR A 52 5.29 -4.74 10.56
C TYR A 52 4.64 -3.88 9.47
N ILE A 53 5.07 -4.11 8.23
CA ILE A 53 4.43 -3.58 7.03
C ILE A 53 3.46 -4.63 6.49
N GLN A 54 2.23 -4.19 6.23
CA GLN A 54 1.28 -4.93 5.42
C GLN A 54 1.28 -4.33 4.01
N GLN A 55 1.59 -5.14 3.00
CA GLN A 55 1.63 -4.70 1.62
C GLN A 55 0.28 -4.95 0.95
N ILE A 56 -0.28 -3.89 0.35
CA ILE A 56 -1.52 -3.92 -0.42
C ILE A 56 -1.19 -3.35 -1.79
N MET A 57 -1.50 -4.12 -2.84
CA MET A 57 -1.30 -3.68 -4.21
C MET A 57 -2.62 -3.15 -4.77
N GLU A 58 -2.63 -1.89 -5.16
CA GLU A 58 -3.81 -1.21 -5.70
C GLU A 58 -3.62 -0.78 -7.15
N ARG A 59 -4.73 -0.69 -7.87
CA ARG A 59 -4.84 -0.09 -9.19
C ARG A 59 -5.32 1.34 -9.05
N ALA A 60 -4.55 2.27 -9.59
CA ALA A 60 -4.96 3.66 -9.76
C ALA A 60 -4.91 4.06 -11.23
N VAL A 61 -5.94 4.78 -11.69
CA VAL A 61 -5.94 5.46 -12.99
C VAL A 61 -5.92 6.95 -12.70
N VAL A 62 -4.83 7.61 -13.08
CA VAL A 62 -4.63 9.05 -12.83
C VAL A 62 -4.63 9.83 -14.15
N PRO A 63 -5.20 11.05 -14.17
CA PRO A 63 -5.24 11.88 -15.38
C PRO A 63 -3.84 12.38 -15.79
N SER A 64 -2.91 12.45 -14.84
CA SER A 64 -1.52 12.84 -15.08
C SER A 64 -0.61 12.19 -14.05
N LEU A 65 0.55 11.73 -14.49
CA LEU A 65 1.62 11.18 -13.67
C LEU A 65 2.90 11.96 -13.97
N TYR A 66 3.62 12.35 -12.94
CA TYR A 66 4.88 13.10 -13.03
C TYR A 66 5.98 12.33 -12.30
N GLN A 67 7.22 12.49 -12.77
CA GLN A 67 8.40 11.95 -12.13
C GLN A 67 9.42 13.07 -11.88
N ILE A 68 10.28 12.86 -10.89
CA ILE A 68 11.42 13.74 -10.65
C ILE A 68 12.50 13.35 -11.67
N GLU A 69 12.88 14.27 -12.55
CA GLU A 69 13.92 14.04 -13.57
C GLU A 69 15.25 14.74 -13.25
N GLY A 70 15.31 15.53 -12.18
CA GLY A 70 16.54 16.20 -11.79
C GLY A 70 16.31 17.35 -10.83
N ARG A 71 17.16 18.38 -10.96
CA ARG A 71 17.05 19.64 -10.22
C ARG A 71 17.09 20.82 -11.17
N ASP A 72 16.36 21.88 -10.84
CA ASP A 72 16.42 23.15 -11.55
C ASP A 72 17.72 23.93 -11.22
N GLU A 73 17.88 25.09 -11.86
CA GLU A 73 19.03 25.99 -11.67
C GLU A 73 19.15 26.52 -10.22
N ARG A 74 18.09 26.40 -9.42
CA ARG A 74 18.04 26.78 -8.00
C ARG A 74 18.21 25.57 -7.07
N GLY A 75 18.54 24.40 -7.63
CA GLY A 75 18.74 23.15 -6.90
C GLY A 75 17.45 22.46 -6.42
N ARG A 76 16.27 22.92 -6.84
CA ARG A 76 14.97 22.33 -6.44
C ARG A 76 14.62 21.16 -7.35
N PRO A 77 13.90 20.13 -6.88
CA PRO A 77 13.46 19.03 -7.73
C PRO A 77 12.68 19.54 -8.94
N SER A 78 13.08 19.13 -10.14
CA SER A 78 12.33 19.40 -11.37
C SER A 78 11.38 18.24 -11.67
N LEU A 79 10.11 18.59 -11.93
CA LEU A 79 9.08 17.62 -12.31
C LEU A 79 8.97 17.56 -13.83
N ALA A 80 8.92 16.36 -14.37
CA ALA A 80 8.58 16.11 -15.76
C ALA A 80 7.41 15.15 -15.85
N ARG A 81 6.63 15.26 -16.92
CA ARG A 81 5.53 14.32 -17.17
C ARG A 81 6.11 12.92 -17.36
N TYR A 82 5.59 11.96 -16.61
CA TYR A 82 6.03 10.57 -16.69
C TYR A 82 5.87 10.03 -18.11
N ARG A 83 6.96 9.46 -18.65
CA ARG A 83 6.96 8.76 -19.93
C ARG A 83 7.26 7.30 -19.64
N PRO A 84 6.36 6.37 -19.99
CA PRO A 84 6.61 4.95 -19.76
C PRO A 84 7.89 4.53 -20.47
N GLN A 85 8.88 4.06 -19.71
CA GLN A 85 10.05 3.45 -20.33
C GLN A 85 9.61 2.10 -20.89
N ARG A 86 9.83 1.87 -22.19
CA ARG A 86 9.63 0.54 -22.78
C ARG A 86 10.62 -0.40 -22.10
N ILE A 87 10.15 -1.19 -21.14
CA ILE A 87 10.90 -2.32 -20.62
C ILE A 87 11.03 -3.27 -21.81
N GLY A 88 12.23 -3.34 -22.41
CA GLY A 88 12.52 -4.30 -23.46
C GLY A 88 12.21 -5.69 -22.93
N ARG A 89 11.44 -6.48 -23.69
CA ARG A 89 11.29 -7.90 -23.39
C ARG A 89 12.70 -8.51 -23.41
N MET A 90 13.16 -8.98 -22.26
CA MET A 90 14.26 -9.95 -22.18
C MET A 90 13.77 -11.31 -22.68
#